data_AF-A0A1V3WPZ0-F1
#
_entry.id   AF-A0A1V3WPZ0-F1
#
_cell.length_a   1.000
_cell.length_b   1.000
_cell.length_c   1.000
_cell.angle_alpha   90.00
_cell.angle_beta   90.00
_cell.angle_gamma   90.00
#
_symmetry.space_group_name_H-M   'P 1'
#
loop_
_entity.id
_entity.type
_entity.pdbx_description
1 polymer ?
#
loop_
_entity_poly.entity_id
_entity_poly.type
_entity_poly.pdbx_seq_one_letter_code
_entity_poly.pdbx_strand_id
1 'polypeptide(L)' 'MRIAELEMHPLDTRDRRKEAQEAHGLGYCNITKCCTEVCPENIKITDNALIPMKERVVDRKYDPVVWLGNKLFRR' A
#
# COMPACT_ATOMS: atom_id res chain seq x y z
N MET A 1 -7.92 -6.51 -4.01
CA MET A 1 -6.52 -6.87 -3.68
C MET A 1 -6.53 -7.42 -2.27
N ARG A 2 -6.26 -8.72 -2.06
CA ARG A 2 -6.38 -9.35 -0.74
C ARG A 2 -5.43 -8.76 0.30
N ILE A 3 -4.26 -8.29 -0.13
CA ILE A 3 -3.28 -7.68 0.77
C ILE A 3 -3.79 -6.40 1.40
N ALA A 4 -4.56 -5.61 0.65
CA ALA A 4 -5.12 -4.36 1.17
C ALA A 4 -6.05 -4.63 2.37
N GLU A 5 -6.84 -5.70 2.30
CA GLU A 5 -7.70 -6.11 3.42
C GLU A 5 -6.88 -6.50 4.64
N LEU A 6 -5.78 -7.24 4.46
CA LEU A 6 -4.98 -7.71 5.59
C LEU A 6 -4.12 -6.59 6.20
N GLU A 7 -3.51 -5.72 5.37
CA GLU A 7 -2.67 -4.59 5.82
C GLU A 7 -3.47 -3.48 6.51
N MET A 8 -4.74 -3.32 6.17
CA MET A 8 -5.61 -2.33 6.79
C MET A 8 -6.43 -2.91 7.95
N HIS A 9 -6.27 -4.20 8.25
CA HIS A 9 -7.02 -4.84 9.32
C HIS A 9 -6.46 -4.42 10.69
N PRO A 10 -7.29 -3.95 11.64
CA PRO A 10 -6.81 -3.37 12.90
C PRO A 10 -6.09 -4.35 13.83
N LEU A 11 -6.39 -5.65 13.69
CA LEU A 11 -5.72 -6.71 14.45
C LEU A 11 -4.46 -7.25 13.75
N ASP A 12 -4.14 -6.74 12.56
CA ASP A 12 -2.97 -7.21 11.86
C ASP A 12 -1.69 -6.61 12.44
N THR A 13 -0.66 -7.44 12.53
CA THR A 13 0.62 -7.11 13.15
C THR A 13 1.79 -7.22 12.17
N ARG A 14 1.53 -7.63 10.92
CA ARG A 14 2.57 -7.89 9.93
C ARG A 14 2.62 -6.75 8.93
N ASP A 15 3.83 -6.25 8.67
CA ASP A 15 4.05 -5.24 7.63
C ASP A 15 4.34 -5.91 6.28
N ARG A 16 3.38 -5.87 5.35
CA ARG A 16 3.50 -6.38 3.98
C ARG A 16 3.55 -5.28 2.95
N ARG A 17 3.74 -4.01 3.33
CA ARG A 17 3.78 -2.88 2.38
C ARG A 17 4.82 -3.10 1.27
N LYS A 18 6.00 -3.60 1.63
CA LYS A 18 7.08 -3.89 0.68
C LYS A 18 6.70 -5.04 -0.27
N GLU A 19 6.18 -6.12 0.28
CA GLU A 19 5.72 -7.28 -0.51
C GLU A 19 4.59 -6.86 -1.46
N ALA A 20 3.65 -6.03 -0.99
CA ALA A 20 2.58 -5.48 -1.80
C ALA A 20 3.13 -4.74 -3.04
N GLN A 21 4.16 -3.91 -2.84
CA GLN A 21 4.83 -3.14 -3.90
C GLN A 21 5.61 -4.02 -4.89
N GLU A 22 6.43 -4.94 -4.39
CA GLU A 22 7.43 -5.67 -5.18
C GLU A 22 6.88 -6.99 -5.76
N ALA A 23 6.08 -7.73 -4.99
CA ALA A 23 5.63 -9.08 -5.37
C ALA A 23 4.17 -9.12 -5.85
N HIS A 24 3.32 -8.20 -5.38
CA HIS A 24 1.87 -8.22 -5.69
C HIS A 24 1.41 -7.12 -6.63
N GLY A 25 2.35 -6.55 -7.38
CA GLY A 25 2.08 -5.65 -8.50
C GLY A 25 1.57 -4.26 -8.13
N LEU A 26 1.52 -3.89 -6.85
CA LEU A 26 1.15 -2.53 -6.45
C LEU A 26 2.11 -1.49 -7.01
N GLY A 27 3.38 -1.85 -7.22
CA GLY A 27 4.39 -1.02 -7.88
C GLY A 27 4.09 -0.69 -9.33
N TYR A 28 3.37 -1.56 -10.05
CA TYR A 28 3.06 -1.39 -11.47
C TYR A 28 1.72 -0.68 -11.72
N CYS A 29 0.85 -0.59 -10.72
CA CYS A 29 -0.39 0.15 -10.84
C CYS A 29 -0.12 1.66 -10.98
N ASN A 30 -0.70 2.28 -12.00
CA ASN A 30 -0.58 3.72 -12.31
C ASN A 30 -1.83 4.54 -11.94
N ILE A 31 -2.79 3.94 -11.24
CA ILE A 31 -4.01 4.62 -10.75
C ILE A 31 -4.88 5.18 -11.90
N THR A 32 -4.82 4.59 -13.10
CA THR A 32 -5.72 4.98 -14.22
C THR A 32 -7.21 4.71 -13.93
N LYS A 33 -7.53 3.90 -12.92
CA LYS A 33 -8.90 3.47 -12.55
C LYS A 33 -9.57 2.53 -13.56
N CYS A 34 -8.84 1.97 -14.52
CA CYS A 34 -9.38 0.97 -15.46
C CYS A 34 -10.01 -0.23 -14.74
N CYS A 35 -9.45 -0.69 -13.62
CA CYS A 35 -10.02 -1.77 -12.81
C CYS A 35 -11.36 -1.41 -12.16
N THR A 36 -11.59 -0.13 -11.82
CA THR A 36 -12.85 0.34 -11.26
C THR A 36 -13.91 0.46 -12.36
N GLU A 37 -13.54 1.00 -13.52
CA GLU A 37 -14.45 1.27 -14.64
C GLU A 37 -15.04 -0.01 -15.26
N VAL A 38 -14.25 -1.09 -15.32
CA VAL A 38 -14.67 -2.35 -15.95
C VAL A 38 -15.28 -3.35 -14.96
N CYS A 39 -15.32 -3.03 -13.66
CA CYS A 39 -15.74 -3.99 -12.65
C CYS A 39 -17.26 -4.22 -12.71
N PRO A 40 -17.74 -5.45 -12.98
CA PRO A 40 -19.18 -5.74 -13.08
C PRO A 40 -19.91 -5.53 -11.75
N GLU A 41 -19.20 -5.74 -10.64
CA GLU A 41 -19.71 -5.55 -9.27
C GLU A 41 -19.65 -4.08 -8.81
N ASN A 42 -19.25 -3.15 -9.69
CA ASN A 42 -19.14 -1.71 -9.40
C ASN A 42 -18.26 -1.39 -8.17
N ILE A 43 -17.24 -2.21 -7.92
CA ILE A 43 -16.34 -2.04 -6.78
C ILE A 43 -15.34 -0.92 -7.09
N LYS A 44 -15.29 0.08 -6.21
CA LYS A 44 -14.31 1.18 -6.27
C LYS A 44 -12.94 0.76 -5.72
N ILE A 45 -12.36 -0.27 -6.32
CA ILE A 45 -11.13 -0.91 -5.82
C ILE A 45 -9.94 0.05 -5.83
N THR A 46 -9.88 0.94 -6.80
CA THR A 46 -8.76 1.88 -6.90
C THR A 46 -8.76 2.87 -5.73
N ASP A 47 -9.93 3.43 -5.41
CA ASP A 47 -10.09 4.42 -4.35
C ASP A 47 -10.06 3.80 -2.95
N ASN A 48 -10.64 2.62 -2.77
CA ASN A 48 -10.77 2.00 -1.44
C ASN A 48 -9.61 1.09 -1.06
N ALA A 49 -8.81 0.61 -2.02
CA ALA A 49 -7.72 -0.34 -1.76
C ALA A 49 -6.38 0.10 -2.34
N LEU A 50 -6.30 0.44 -3.64
CA LEU A 50 -5.01 0.68 -4.30
C LEU A 50 -4.36 2.00 -3.87
N ILE A 51 -5.13 3.10 -3.83
CA ILE A 51 -4.64 4.41 -3.38
C ILE A 51 -4.20 4.36 -1.91
N PRO A 52 -5.04 3.90 -0.96
CA PRO A 52 -4.63 3.82 0.45
C PRO A 52 -3.42 2.91 0.69
N MET A 53 -3.25 1.85 -0.11
CA MET A 53 -2.06 1.00 -0.04
C MET A 53 -0.81 1.70 -0.55
N LYS A 54 -0.90 2.47 -1.64
CA LYS A 54 0.21 3.26 -2.15
C LYS A 54 0.61 4.37 -1.18
N GLU A 55 -0.35 5.06 -0.58
CA GLU A 55 -0.08 6.09 0.44
C GLU A 55 0.72 5.51 1.60
N ARG A 56 0.29 4.37 2.16
CA ARG A 56 1.02 3.69 3.24
C ARG A 56 2.46 3.27 2.87
N VAL A 57 2.68 2.87 1.62
CA VAL A 57 4.01 2.55 1.10
C VAL A 57 4.88 3.82 1.01
N VAL A 58 4.30 4.91 0.50
CA VAL A 58 4.97 6.21 0.36
C VAL A 58 5.32 6.79 1.72
N ASP A 59 4.38 6.81 2.67
CA ASP A 59 4.60 7.30 4.04
C ASP A 59 5.80 6.60 4.66
N ARG A 60 5.85 5.26 4.60
CA ARG A 60 6.98 4.51 5.19
C ARG A 60 8.33 4.81 4.53
N LYS A 61 8.32 5.08 3.23
CA LYS A 61 9.53 5.25 2.40
C LYS A 61 10.11 6.65 2.52
N TYR A 62 9.25 7.67 2.67
CA TYR A 62 9.64 9.07 2.65
C TYR A 62 9.49 9.79 3.99
N ASP A 63 8.93 9.14 5.03
CA ASP A 63 8.86 9.73 6.37
C ASP A 63 10.29 10.05 6.89
N PRO A 64 10.62 11.35 7.03
CA PRO A 64 11.95 11.78 7.45
C PRO A 64 12.24 11.40 8.90
N VAL A 65 11.23 11.25 9.76
CA VAL A 65 11.40 10.85 11.16
C VAL A 65 11.87 9.41 11.24
N VAL A 66 11.23 8.51 10.49
CA VAL A 66 11.62 7.09 10.49
C VAL A 66 12.96 6.88 9.80
N TRP A 67 13.23 7.60 8.70
CA TRP A 67 14.54 7.55 8.04
C TRP A 67 15.66 8.09 8.93
N LEU A 68 15.45 9.24 9.57
CA LEU A 68 16.44 9.87 10.45
C LEU A 68 16.66 9.03 11.71
N GLY A 69 15.60 8.46 12.28
CA GLY A 69 15.69 7.51 13.38
C GLY A 69 16.54 6.29 13.02
N ASN A 70 16.28 5.67 11.87
CA ASN A 70 17.10 4.56 11.36
C ASN A 70 18.55 4.94 11.10
N LYS A 71 18.82 6.20 10.73
CA LYS A 71 20.19 6.66 10.42
C LYS A 71 20.98 7.03 11.69
N LEU A 72 20.32 7.61 12.69
CA LEU A 72 20.95 8.07 13.93
C LEU A 72 21.01 6.99 15.02
N PHE A 73 20.04 6.08 15.07
CA PHE A 73 19.94 5.06 16.12
C PHE A 73 20.29 3.64 15.65
N ARG A 74 20.84 3.46 14.44
CA ARG A 74 21.48 2.20 14.02
C ARG A 74 22.78 1.98 14.80
N ARG A 75 22.66 1.47 16.03
CA ARG A 75 23.64 0.59 16.67
C ARG A 75 23.23 -0.85 16.45
#